data_AF-A0A811NEZ0-F1
#
_entry.id   AF-A0A811NEZ0-F1
#
_cell.length_a   1.000
_cell.length_b   1.000
_cell.length_c   1.000
_cell.angle_alpha   90.00
_cell.angle_beta   90.00
_cell.angle_gamma   90.00
#
_symmetry.space_group_name_H-M   'P 1'
#
loop_
_entity.id
_entity.type
_entity.pdbx_description
1 polymer ?
#
loop_
_entity_poly.entity_id
_entity_poly.type
_entity_poly.pdbx_seq_one_letter_code
_entity_poly.pdbx_strand_id
1 'polypeptide(L)'
;MEGTMFTPSLEGIKHVKSESGVILTKPFLQVCKQILPVLEKFGSAMSIVKTDIGGNITRLETKYASDPTKYEHLHSLVKVEVSAKTAKSSSSCTNGLLWLTRAMDFLVALFHNLVQHPDWQMSQACSDAYSKTLKKWHGWLASSSFSVAIKLAPDRKKFMEIISGSGDINADIDKFCATFSPLLAENHKFLASVGMDDLKAS
;
A
#
# COMPACT_ATOMS: atom_id res chain seq x y z
N MET A 1 20.49 11.02 4.15
CA MET A 1 19.88 10.26 3.05
C MET A 1 19.96 11.20 1.86
N GLU A 2 20.71 10.87 0.82
CA GLU A 2 20.65 11.64 -0.42
C GLU A 2 19.31 11.32 -1.09
N GLY A 3 18.58 12.35 -1.52
CA GLY A 3 17.29 12.21 -2.19
C GLY A 3 16.07 12.40 -1.29
N THR A 4 14.92 11.93 -1.79
CA THR A 4 13.62 12.04 -1.12
C THR A 4 13.35 10.81 -0.25
N MET A 5 12.29 10.85 0.56
CA MET A 5 11.85 9.65 1.28
C MET A 5 11.30 8.53 0.36
N PHE A 6 11.10 8.80 -0.94
CA PHE A 6 10.65 7.82 -1.93
C PHE A 6 11.81 7.08 -2.61
N THR A 7 13.02 7.62 -2.57
CA THR A 7 14.21 7.04 -3.24
C THR A 7 14.38 5.54 -2.95
N PRO A 8 14.29 5.03 -1.70
CA PRO A 8 14.43 3.59 -1.45
C PRO A 8 13.38 2.73 -2.17
N SER A 9 12.14 3.20 -2.22
CA SER A 9 11.03 2.49 -2.87
C SER A 9 11.16 2.51 -4.39
N LEU A 10 11.63 3.62 -4.97
CA LEU A 10 11.88 3.76 -6.40
C LEU A 10 12.99 2.82 -6.88
N GLU A 11 14.04 2.64 -6.08
CA GLU A 11 15.06 1.64 -6.35
C GLU A 11 14.51 0.22 -6.18
N GLY A 12 13.73 -0.04 -5.12
CA GLY A 12 13.12 -1.34 -4.87
C GLY A 12 12.18 -1.82 -5.98
N ILE A 13 11.39 -0.91 -6.58
CA ILE A 13 10.41 -1.24 -7.63
C ILE A 13 11.06 -1.90 -8.85
N LYS A 14 12.30 -1.52 -9.19
CA LYS A 14 13.04 -2.09 -10.33
C LYS A 14 13.26 -3.59 -10.22
N HIS A 15 13.18 -4.14 -9.01
CA HIS A 15 13.44 -5.55 -8.71
C HIS A 15 12.17 -6.33 -8.36
N VAL A 16 10.97 -5.72 -8.48
CA VAL A 16 9.71 -6.38 -8.11
C VAL A 16 9.35 -7.53 -9.03
N LYS A 17 9.77 -7.46 -10.30
CA LYS A 17 9.46 -8.44 -11.32
C LYS A 17 10.65 -9.36 -11.57
N SER A 18 10.38 -10.65 -11.73
CA SER A 18 11.35 -11.60 -12.31
C SER A 18 11.66 -11.25 -13.77
N GLU A 19 12.67 -11.90 -14.34
CA GLU A 19 12.97 -11.82 -15.79
C GLU A 19 11.77 -12.21 -16.67
N SER A 20 10.93 -13.14 -16.17
CA SER A 20 9.68 -13.57 -16.81
C SER A 20 8.48 -12.64 -16.55
N GLY A 21 8.67 -11.52 -15.86
CA GLY A 21 7.61 -10.54 -15.59
C GLY A 21 6.62 -10.95 -14.50
N VAL A 22 6.98 -11.86 -13.60
CA VAL A 22 6.14 -12.30 -12.46
C VAL A 22 6.50 -11.51 -11.20
N ILE A 23 5.50 -11.10 -10.40
CA ILE A 23 5.75 -10.37 -9.15
C ILE A 23 6.39 -11.31 -8.12
N LEU A 24 7.58 -10.92 -7.65
CA LEU A 24 8.32 -11.59 -6.59
C LEU A 24 7.82 -11.11 -5.22
N THR A 25 7.59 -12.05 -4.31
CA THR A 25 7.04 -11.78 -2.97
C THR A 25 7.92 -10.81 -2.19
N LYS A 26 9.19 -11.17 -1.99
CA LYS A 26 10.09 -10.41 -1.11
C LYS A 26 10.34 -8.98 -1.64
N PRO A 27 10.70 -8.76 -2.92
CA PRO A 27 10.83 -7.43 -3.48
C PRO A 27 9.55 -6.57 -3.38
N PHE A 28 8.37 -7.14 -3.68
CA PHE A 28 7.11 -6.39 -3.56
C PHE A 28 6.85 -5.94 -2.12
N LEU A 29 6.99 -6.84 -1.14
CA LEU A 29 6.78 -6.52 0.28
C LEU A 29 7.80 -5.49 0.78
N GLN A 30 9.04 -5.56 0.29
CA GLN A 30 10.08 -4.59 0.63
C GLN A 30 9.72 -3.18 0.16
N VAL A 31 9.18 -3.02 -1.05
CA VAL A 31 8.68 -1.73 -1.55
C VAL A 31 7.56 -1.20 -0.67
N CYS A 32 6.56 -2.02 -0.33
CA CYS A 32 5.47 -1.63 0.57
C CYS A 32 6.00 -1.16 1.94
N LYS A 33 7.03 -1.85 2.48
CA LYS A 33 7.67 -1.53 3.75
C LYS A 33 8.45 -0.21 3.69
N GLN A 34 9.12 0.06 2.56
CA GLN A 34 9.88 1.28 2.33
C GLN A 34 9.02 2.55 2.30
N ILE A 35 7.69 2.41 2.14
CA ILE A 35 6.74 3.54 2.21
C ILE A 35 6.31 3.86 3.65
N LEU A 36 6.43 2.92 4.60
CA LEU A 36 6.02 3.15 6.00
C LEU A 36 6.68 4.39 6.66
N PRO A 37 7.96 4.72 6.42
CA PRO A 37 8.57 5.94 6.94
C PRO A 37 7.90 7.23 6.46
N VAL A 38 7.27 7.24 5.28
CA VAL A 38 6.47 8.38 4.80
C VAL A 38 5.19 8.51 5.62
N LEU A 39 4.53 7.38 5.93
CA LEU A 39 3.33 7.36 6.79
C LEU A 39 3.63 7.81 8.21
N GLU A 40 4.83 7.53 8.73
CA GLU A 40 5.26 8.03 10.04
C GLU A 40 5.23 9.56 10.12
N LYS A 41 5.42 10.26 9.00
CA LYS A 41 5.37 11.73 8.95
C LYS A 41 3.95 12.29 9.02
N PHE A 42 2.92 11.46 8.88
CA PHE A 42 1.53 11.82 9.21
C PHE A 42 1.23 11.78 10.71
N GLY A 43 2.14 11.23 11.53
CA GLY A 43 1.92 11.11 12.97
C GLY A 43 0.71 10.23 13.31
N SER A 44 -0.07 10.66 14.31
CA SER A 44 -1.20 9.89 14.84
C SER A 44 -2.30 9.64 13.80
N ALA A 45 -2.46 10.52 12.80
CA ALA A 45 -3.48 10.42 11.76
C ALA A 45 -3.41 9.13 10.94
N MET A 46 -2.22 8.57 10.72
CA MET A 46 -2.03 7.34 9.93
C MET A 46 -1.51 6.18 10.79
N SER A 47 -1.55 6.28 12.12
CA SER A 47 -1.06 5.22 13.02
C SER A 47 -1.79 3.87 12.83
N ILE A 48 -3.11 3.92 12.67
CA ILE A 48 -3.94 2.73 12.42
C ILE A 48 -3.61 2.13 11.04
N VAL A 49 -3.52 2.98 10.01
CA VAL A 49 -3.19 2.58 8.63
C VAL A 49 -1.79 1.94 8.57
N LYS A 50 -0.80 2.55 9.21
CA LYS A 50 0.56 2.02 9.33
C LYS A 50 0.57 0.64 10.00
N THR A 51 -0.18 0.50 11.09
CA THR A 51 -0.28 -0.78 11.83
C THR A 51 -0.89 -1.87 10.96
N ASP A 52 -1.97 -1.56 10.24
CA ASP A 52 -2.62 -2.51 9.33
C ASP A 52 -1.69 -2.95 8.20
N ILE A 53 -1.07 -1.99 7.50
CA ILE A 53 -0.10 -2.27 6.43
C ILE A 53 1.07 -3.12 6.97
N GLY A 54 1.64 -2.74 8.12
CA GLY A 54 2.73 -3.48 8.76
C GLY A 54 2.34 -4.91 9.11
N GLY A 55 1.15 -5.11 9.69
CA GLY A 55 0.63 -6.43 10.01
C GLY A 55 0.42 -7.32 8.78
N ASN A 56 -0.11 -6.76 7.69
CA ASN A 56 -0.28 -7.46 6.43
C ASN A 56 1.06 -7.84 5.79
N ILE A 57 2.06 -6.94 5.83
CA ILE A 57 3.44 -7.23 5.39
C ILE A 57 4.03 -8.38 6.21
N THR A 58 4.00 -8.27 7.55
CA THR A 58 4.58 -9.30 8.44
C THR A 58 3.94 -10.67 8.23
N ARG A 59 2.63 -10.72 8.00
CA ARG A 59 1.91 -11.97 7.68
C ARG A 59 2.46 -12.63 6.42
N LEU A 60 2.60 -11.85 5.34
CA LEU A 60 3.10 -12.34 4.05
C LEU A 60 4.59 -12.71 4.13
N GLU A 61 5.41 -11.90 4.81
CA GLU A 61 6.83 -12.19 5.05
C GLU A 61 7.03 -13.48 5.86
N THR A 62 6.20 -13.70 6.89
CA THR A 62 6.25 -14.92 7.72
C THR A 62 5.93 -16.16 6.89
N LYS A 63 4.91 -16.08 6.03
CA LYS A 63 4.56 -17.19 5.14
C LYS A 63 5.65 -17.45 4.11
N TYR A 64 6.22 -16.39 3.51
CA TYR A 64 7.37 -16.50 2.63
C TYR A 64 8.55 -17.21 3.30
N ALA A 65 8.90 -16.81 4.52
CA ALA A 65 10.02 -17.39 5.27
C ALA A 65 9.84 -18.88 5.59
N SER A 66 8.60 -19.38 5.63
CA SER A 66 8.34 -20.81 5.87
C SER A 66 8.79 -21.72 4.72
N ASP A 67 8.82 -21.21 3.49
CA ASP A 67 9.29 -21.92 2.29
C ASP A 67 9.54 -20.90 1.15
N PRO A 68 10.73 -20.26 1.13
CA PRO A 68 11.03 -19.19 0.18
C PRO A 68 10.94 -19.62 -1.29
N THR A 69 11.26 -20.88 -1.59
CA THR A 69 11.17 -21.44 -2.94
C THR A 69 9.71 -21.58 -3.37
N LYS A 70 8.85 -22.12 -2.51
CA LYS A 70 7.42 -22.27 -2.80
C LYS A 70 6.68 -20.94 -2.92
N TYR A 71 7.07 -19.96 -2.13
CA TYR A 71 6.43 -18.64 -2.06
C TYR A 71 7.26 -17.55 -2.73
N GLU A 72 8.17 -17.90 -3.64
CA GLU A 72 8.98 -16.94 -4.39
C GLU A 72 8.11 -15.89 -5.10
N HIS A 73 7.04 -16.35 -5.75
CA HIS A 73 6.09 -15.49 -6.44
C HIS A 73 4.92 -15.11 -5.52
N LEU A 74 4.53 -13.83 -5.56
CA LEU A 74 3.53 -13.25 -4.67
C LEU A 74 2.20 -14.00 -4.74
N HIS A 75 1.76 -14.32 -5.95
CA HIS A 75 0.48 -14.99 -6.18
C HIS A 75 0.48 -16.47 -5.75
N SER A 76 1.65 -17.09 -5.51
CA SER A 76 1.73 -18.46 -4.97
C SER A 76 1.13 -18.54 -3.56
N LEU A 77 1.27 -17.50 -2.75
CA LEU A 77 0.66 -17.41 -1.42
C LEU A 77 -0.86 -17.60 -1.48
N VAL A 78 -1.51 -16.94 -2.44
CA VAL A 78 -2.95 -16.99 -2.65
C VAL A 78 -3.38 -18.32 -3.27
N LYS A 79 -2.69 -18.78 -4.33
CA LYS A 79 -3.03 -20.04 -5.02
C LYS A 79 -3.08 -21.23 -4.07
N VAL A 80 -2.15 -21.30 -3.13
CA VAL A 80 -2.11 -22.35 -2.10
C VAL A 80 -3.33 -22.29 -1.18
N GLU A 81 -3.69 -21.11 -0.68
CA GLU A 81 -4.83 -20.95 0.23
C GLU A 81 -6.18 -21.11 -0.46
N VAL A 82 -6.30 -20.72 -1.73
CA VAL A 82 -7.49 -20.97 -2.55
C VAL A 82 -7.69 -22.47 -2.75
N SER A 83 -6.62 -23.18 -3.12
CA SER A 83 -6.66 -24.64 -3.31
C SER A 83 -7.01 -25.37 -2.01
N ALA A 84 -6.51 -24.88 -0.88
CA ALA A 84 -6.79 -25.41 0.45
C ALA A 84 -8.14 -24.94 1.04
N LYS A 85 -8.90 -24.09 0.34
CA LYS A 85 -10.15 -23.48 0.81
C LYS A 85 -10.02 -22.67 2.12
N THR A 86 -8.83 -22.13 2.39
CA THR A 86 -8.54 -21.30 3.57
C THR A 86 -8.39 -19.81 3.27
N ALA A 87 -8.45 -19.43 1.99
CA ALA A 87 -8.22 -18.05 1.53
C ALA A 87 -9.15 -16.99 2.16
N LYS A 88 -10.39 -17.35 2.54
CA LYS A 88 -11.36 -16.42 3.14
C LYS A 88 -11.16 -16.19 4.65
N SER A 89 -10.24 -16.91 5.30
CA SER A 89 -9.93 -16.67 6.71
C SER A 89 -9.42 -15.25 6.92
N SER A 90 -9.84 -14.59 8.02
CA SER A 90 -9.34 -13.25 8.37
C SER A 90 -7.83 -13.22 8.57
N SER A 91 -7.23 -14.34 8.96
CA SER A 91 -5.79 -14.53 9.15
C SER A 91 -5.03 -15.01 7.91
N SER A 92 -5.70 -15.22 6.77
CA SER A 92 -5.08 -15.73 5.55
C SER A 92 -4.10 -14.72 4.94
N CYS A 93 -3.10 -15.22 4.20
CA CYS A 93 -2.23 -14.40 3.37
C CYS A 93 -3.00 -13.76 2.22
N THR A 94 -4.04 -14.40 1.71
CA THR A 94 -4.93 -13.87 0.68
C THR A 94 -5.62 -12.60 1.14
N ASN A 95 -6.20 -12.63 2.35
CA ASN A 95 -6.80 -11.45 2.96
C ASN A 95 -5.73 -10.38 3.23
N GLY A 96 -4.54 -10.79 3.69
CA GLY A 96 -3.41 -9.87 3.89
C GLY A 96 -2.98 -9.16 2.61
N LEU A 97 -2.87 -9.87 1.48
CA LEU A 97 -2.50 -9.30 0.19
C LEU A 97 -3.59 -8.37 -0.35
N LEU A 98 -4.87 -8.73 -0.18
CA LEU A 98 -5.99 -7.89 -0.59
C LEU A 98 -5.98 -6.54 0.13
N TRP A 99 -5.89 -6.55 1.46
CA TRP A 99 -5.87 -5.32 2.26
C TRP A 99 -4.60 -4.51 2.05
N LEU A 100 -3.44 -5.17 1.92
CA LEU A 100 -2.21 -4.49 1.56
C LEU A 100 -2.34 -3.78 0.21
N THR A 101 -2.88 -4.45 -0.82
CA THR A 101 -3.06 -3.87 -2.15
C THR A 101 -3.99 -2.65 -2.11
N ARG A 102 -5.13 -2.75 -1.42
CA ARG A 102 -6.08 -1.63 -1.26
C ARG A 102 -5.52 -0.46 -0.46
N ALA A 103 -4.74 -0.74 0.58
CA ALA A 103 -4.05 0.31 1.33
C ALA A 103 -3.00 1.01 0.48
N MET A 104 -2.28 0.27 -0.37
CA MET A 104 -1.35 0.86 -1.33
C MET A 104 -2.06 1.69 -2.40
N ASP A 105 -3.25 1.31 -2.89
CA ASP A 105 -4.04 2.17 -3.79
C ASP A 105 -4.37 3.51 -3.16
N PHE A 106 -4.77 3.49 -1.88
CA PHE A 106 -5.05 4.71 -1.12
C PHE A 106 -3.82 5.61 -1.04
N LEU A 107 -2.65 5.05 -0.77
CA LEU A 107 -1.40 5.82 -0.69
C LEU A 107 -0.99 6.39 -2.05
N VAL A 108 -1.10 5.61 -3.12
CA VAL A 108 -0.87 6.10 -4.49
C VAL A 108 -1.81 7.26 -4.82
N ALA A 109 -3.11 7.11 -4.55
CA ALA A 109 -4.09 8.17 -4.80
C ALA A 109 -3.81 9.42 -3.95
N LEU A 110 -3.41 9.25 -2.69
CA LEU A 110 -3.03 10.34 -1.81
C LEU A 110 -1.79 11.08 -2.33
N PHE A 111 -0.72 10.35 -2.67
CA PHE A 111 0.50 10.97 -3.16
C PHE A 111 0.27 11.68 -4.49
N HIS A 112 -0.51 11.09 -5.39
CA HIS A 112 -0.94 11.75 -6.62
C HIS A 112 -1.68 13.06 -6.33
N ASN A 113 -2.65 13.06 -5.41
CA ASN A 113 -3.36 14.28 -5.00
C ASN A 113 -2.41 15.34 -4.42
N LEU A 114 -1.39 14.94 -3.65
CA LEU A 114 -0.41 15.88 -3.09
C LEU A 114 0.40 16.60 -4.16
N VAL A 115 0.67 15.97 -5.30
CA VAL A 115 1.40 16.60 -6.42
C VAL A 115 0.46 17.40 -7.32
N GLN A 116 -0.68 16.83 -7.71
CA GLN A 116 -1.57 17.43 -8.70
C GLN A 116 -2.40 18.59 -8.14
N HIS A 117 -2.58 18.67 -6.82
CA HIS A 117 -3.39 19.69 -6.17
C HIS A 117 -2.59 20.40 -5.06
N PRO A 118 -1.63 21.26 -5.42
CA PRO A 118 -0.74 21.91 -4.45
C PRO A 118 -1.46 22.87 -3.50
N ASP A 119 -2.65 23.32 -3.87
CA ASP A 119 -3.54 24.21 -3.13
C ASP A 119 -4.45 23.49 -2.11
N TRP A 120 -4.57 22.15 -2.21
CA TRP A 120 -5.42 21.40 -1.29
C TRP A 120 -4.84 21.31 0.12
N GLN A 121 -5.74 21.30 1.11
CA GLN A 121 -5.37 20.91 2.48
C GLN A 121 -5.06 19.41 2.54
N MET A 122 -4.23 18.99 3.50
CA MET A 122 -3.89 17.58 3.69
C MET A 122 -5.15 16.71 3.88
N SER A 123 -6.10 17.19 4.69
CA SER A 123 -7.37 16.50 4.93
C SER A 123 -8.21 16.31 3.66
N GLN A 124 -8.17 17.27 2.74
CA GLN A 124 -8.86 17.19 1.46
C GLN A 124 -8.21 16.13 0.55
N ALA A 125 -6.87 16.16 0.42
CA ALA A 125 -6.12 15.17 -0.36
C ALA A 125 -6.37 13.74 0.11
N CYS A 126 -6.36 13.52 1.43
CA CYS A 126 -6.67 12.21 1.99
C CYS A 126 -8.14 11.81 1.86
N SER A 127 -9.08 12.74 2.04
CA SER A 127 -10.52 12.42 1.96
C SER A 127 -10.93 12.04 0.54
N ASP A 128 -10.37 12.70 -0.46
CA ASP A 128 -10.57 12.34 -1.87
C ASP A 128 -9.96 10.96 -2.18
N ALA A 129 -8.70 10.73 -1.80
CA ALA A 129 -8.02 9.46 -2.00
C ALA A 129 -8.79 8.30 -1.34
N TYR A 130 -9.26 8.49 -0.11
CA TYR A 130 -10.07 7.52 0.62
C TYR A 130 -11.39 7.21 -0.08
N SER A 131 -12.08 8.24 -0.56
CA SER A 131 -13.38 8.10 -1.24
C SER A 131 -13.27 7.30 -2.54
N LYS A 132 -12.18 7.45 -3.28
CA LYS A 132 -11.91 6.73 -4.53
C LYS A 132 -11.46 5.27 -4.33
N THR A 133 -10.91 4.94 -3.15
CA THR A 133 -10.21 3.66 -2.92
C THR A 133 -10.88 2.81 -1.84
N LEU A 134 -10.66 3.14 -0.57
CA LEU A 134 -11.01 2.33 0.59
C LEU A 134 -12.48 2.43 1.00
N LYS A 135 -13.14 3.57 0.76
CA LYS A 135 -14.49 3.85 1.27
C LYS A 135 -15.52 2.77 0.91
N LYS A 136 -15.47 2.22 -0.31
CA LYS A 136 -16.40 1.16 -0.75
C LYS A 136 -16.21 -0.19 -0.02
N TRP A 137 -15.05 -0.39 0.60
CA TRP A 137 -14.67 -1.62 1.29
C TRP A 137 -14.82 -1.54 2.81
N HIS A 138 -14.95 -0.32 3.35
CA HIS A 138 -15.04 -0.07 4.77
C HIS A 138 -16.51 -0.04 5.22
N GLY A 139 -16.81 -0.78 6.29
CA GLY A 139 -18.06 -0.60 7.04
C GLY A 139 -18.13 0.74 7.76
N TRP A 140 -19.23 0.98 8.47
CA TRP A 140 -19.49 2.24 9.16
C TRP A 140 -18.42 2.55 10.22
N LEU A 141 -17.92 1.52 10.91
CA LEU A 141 -16.94 1.67 11.98
C LEU A 141 -15.60 2.13 11.40
N ALA A 142 -15.09 1.40 10.41
CA ALA A 142 -13.84 1.77 9.73
C ALA A 142 -13.92 3.15 9.05
N SER A 143 -15.07 3.50 8.45
CA SER A 143 -15.30 4.82 7.83
C SER A 143 -15.33 5.96 8.85
N SER A 144 -15.92 5.72 10.02
CA SER A 144 -15.97 6.70 11.12
C SER A 144 -14.58 6.93 11.70
N SER A 145 -13.81 5.86 11.92
CA SER A 145 -12.42 5.93 12.37
C SER A 145 -11.55 6.76 11.44
N PHE A 146 -11.67 6.57 10.12
CA PHE A 146 -10.96 7.39 9.14
C PHE A 146 -11.30 8.88 9.25
N SER A 147 -12.60 9.19 9.39
CA SER A 147 -13.08 10.58 9.50
C SER A 147 -12.56 11.30 10.75
N VAL A 148 -12.34 10.57 11.85
CA VAL A 148 -11.70 11.10 13.05
C VAL A 148 -10.20 11.26 12.85
N ALA A 149 -9.54 10.22 12.32
CA ALA A 149 -8.09 10.19 12.13
C ALA A 149 -7.61 11.34 11.23
N ILE A 150 -8.37 11.68 10.18
CA ILE A 150 -7.95 12.72 9.25
C ILE A 150 -8.01 14.14 9.81
N LYS A 151 -8.74 14.37 10.91
CA LYS A 151 -8.70 15.64 11.64
C LYS A 151 -7.34 15.88 12.31
N LEU A 152 -6.55 14.83 12.49
CA LEU A 152 -5.20 14.87 13.06
C LEU A 152 -4.12 14.96 11.98
N ALA A 153 -4.50 15.05 10.70
CA ALA A 153 -3.54 15.12 9.60
C ALA A 153 -2.61 16.33 9.76
N PRO A 154 -1.32 16.20 9.40
CA PRO A 154 -0.37 17.29 9.56
C PRO A 154 -0.68 18.44 8.60
N ASP A 155 -0.05 19.58 8.87
CA ASP A 155 0.03 20.64 7.86
C ASP A 155 0.70 20.13 6.59
N ARG A 156 0.10 20.44 5.43
CA ARG A 156 0.57 19.95 4.13
C ARG A 156 1.97 20.45 3.82
N LYS A 157 2.24 21.74 4.04
CA LYS A 157 3.52 22.35 3.67
C LYS A 157 4.65 21.70 4.46
N LYS A 158 4.51 21.61 5.78
CA LYS A 158 5.48 20.94 6.66
C LYS A 158 5.68 19.47 6.28
N PHE A 159 4.60 18.76 5.97
CA PHE A 159 4.71 17.37 5.52
C PHE A 159 5.54 17.24 4.25
N MET A 160 5.22 18.03 3.20
CA MET A 160 5.95 18.02 1.93
C MET A 160 7.42 18.39 2.11
N GLU A 161 7.73 19.42 2.92
CA GLU A 161 9.10 19.82 3.25
C GLU A 161 9.91 18.66 3.87
N ILE A 162 9.31 17.92 4.81
CA ILE A 162 9.97 16.79 5.47
C ILE A 162 10.27 15.65 4.48
N ILE A 163 9.30 15.28 3.64
CA ILE A 163 9.45 14.12 2.75
C ILE A 163 10.32 14.41 1.53
N SER A 164 10.51 15.69 1.19
CA SER A 164 11.38 16.13 0.10
C SER A 164 12.85 15.83 0.34
N GLY A 165 13.31 15.91 1.59
CA GLY A 165 14.73 15.77 1.89
C GLY A 165 15.56 16.75 1.05
N SER A 166 16.47 16.22 0.22
CA SER A 166 17.30 17.01 -0.69
C SER A 166 16.98 16.82 -2.17
N GLY A 167 15.86 16.16 -2.51
CA GLY A 167 15.51 15.78 -3.89
C GLY A 167 14.26 16.47 -4.44
N ASP A 168 13.90 16.14 -5.67
CA ASP A 168 12.64 16.58 -6.30
C ASP A 168 11.50 15.65 -5.89
N ILE A 169 10.76 16.06 -4.87
CA ILE A 169 9.67 15.24 -4.31
C ILE A 169 8.52 15.01 -5.28
N ASN A 170 8.22 15.98 -6.14
CA ASN A 170 7.09 15.87 -7.04
C ASN A 170 7.42 14.85 -8.14
N ALA A 171 8.62 14.95 -8.71
CA ALA A 171 9.08 13.98 -9.70
C ALA A 171 9.16 12.55 -9.13
N ASP A 172 9.67 12.40 -7.91
CA ASP A 172 9.79 11.09 -7.27
C ASP A 172 8.43 10.49 -6.92
N ILE A 173 7.47 11.30 -6.44
CA ILE A 173 6.09 10.85 -6.21
C ILE A 173 5.42 10.43 -7.52
N ASP A 174 5.51 11.25 -8.57
CA ASP A 174 4.90 10.94 -9.87
C ASP A 174 5.48 9.64 -10.44
N LYS A 175 6.81 9.48 -10.36
CA LYS A 175 7.49 8.25 -10.77
C LYS A 175 7.06 7.05 -9.93
N PHE A 176 6.94 7.19 -8.61
CA PHE A 176 6.46 6.12 -7.74
C PHE A 176 5.04 5.70 -8.13
N CYS A 177 4.13 6.67 -8.28
CA CYS A 177 2.75 6.41 -8.68
C CYS A 177 2.68 5.71 -10.04
N ALA A 178 3.41 6.20 -11.04
CA ALA A 178 3.42 5.66 -12.40
C ALA A 178 3.97 4.22 -12.47
N THR A 179 4.97 3.90 -11.63
CA THR A 179 5.65 2.59 -11.67
C THR A 179 5.03 1.56 -10.72
N PHE A 180 4.43 1.99 -9.61
CA PHE A 180 3.82 1.10 -8.63
C PHE A 180 2.36 0.74 -8.97
N SER A 181 1.58 1.66 -9.53
CA SER A 181 0.18 1.42 -9.88
C SER A 181 -0.05 0.18 -10.77
N PRO A 182 0.78 -0.09 -11.80
CA PRO A 182 0.63 -1.30 -12.61
C PRO A 182 0.77 -2.61 -11.82
N LEU A 183 1.62 -2.63 -10.78
CA LEU A 183 1.80 -3.79 -9.91
C LEU A 183 0.55 -4.05 -9.06
N LEU A 184 -0.08 -2.98 -8.56
CA LEU A 184 -1.35 -3.07 -7.82
C LEU A 184 -2.49 -3.51 -8.73
N ALA A 185 -2.57 -2.99 -9.95
CA ALA A 185 -3.55 -3.40 -10.94
C ALA A 185 -3.44 -4.89 -11.29
N GLU A 186 -2.21 -5.43 -11.38
CA GLU A 186 -1.98 -6.86 -11.57
C GLU A 186 -2.46 -7.70 -10.38
N ASN A 187 -2.19 -7.24 -9.14
CA ASN A 187 -2.71 -7.89 -7.95
C ASN A 187 -4.24 -7.92 -7.92
N HIS A 188 -4.91 -6.81 -8.23
CA HIS A 188 -6.38 -6.76 -8.33
C HIS A 188 -6.90 -7.72 -9.39
N LYS A 189 -6.31 -7.72 -10.60
CA LYS A 189 -6.70 -8.61 -11.69
C LYS A 189 -6.56 -10.09 -11.28
N PHE A 190 -5.48 -10.43 -10.58
CA PHE A 190 -5.27 -11.78 -10.09
C PHE A 190 -6.24 -12.15 -8.96
N LEU A 191 -6.44 -11.29 -7.96
CA LEU A 191 -7.37 -11.55 -6.85
C LEU A 191 -8.81 -11.74 -7.37
N ALA A 192 -9.23 -10.92 -8.34
CA ALA A 192 -10.53 -11.05 -8.99
C ALA A 192 -10.66 -12.36 -9.78
N SER A 193 -9.60 -12.81 -10.47
CA SER A 193 -9.65 -14.06 -11.24
C SER A 193 -9.80 -15.31 -10.37
N VAL A 194 -9.51 -15.21 -9.07
CA VAL A 194 -9.74 -16.27 -8.07
C VAL A 194 -10.89 -15.97 -7.10
N GLY A 195 -11.68 -14.92 -7.37
CA GLY A 195 -12.87 -14.53 -6.59
C GLY A 195 -12.55 -14.05 -5.17
N MET A 196 -11.40 -13.43 -4.94
CA MET A 196 -10.91 -12.96 -3.65
C MET A 196 -10.79 -11.43 -3.57
N ASP A 197 -11.54 -10.69 -4.40
CA ASP A 197 -11.50 -9.23 -4.51
C ASP A 197 -12.67 -8.50 -3.82
N ASP A 198 -13.66 -9.21 -3.31
CA ASP A 198 -14.94 -8.66 -2.82
C ASP A 198 -15.06 -8.55 -1.28
N LEU A 199 -14.07 -9.05 -0.53
CA LEU A 199 -14.10 -9.03 0.94
C LEU A 199 -14.20 -7.59 1.47
N LYS A 200 -15.04 -7.37 2.49
CA LYS A 200 -15.23 -6.05 3.14
C LYS A 200 -14.76 -6.09 4.59
N ALA A 201 -14.32 -4.94 5.10
CA ALA A 201 -14.09 -4.75 6.51
C ALA A 201 -15.43 -4.46 7.18
N SER A 202 -15.64 -5.07 8.35
CA SER A 202 -16.78 -4.79 9.23
C SER A 202 -16.79 -3.33 9.70
#